data_AF-A0A776QS36-F1
#
_entry.id   AF-A0A776QS36-F1
#
_cell.length_a   1.000
_cell.length_b   1.000
_cell.length_c   1.000
_cell.angle_alpha   90.00
_cell.angle_beta   90.00
_cell.angle_gamma   90.00
#
_symmetry.space_group_name_H-M   'P 1'
#
loop_
_entity.id
_entity.type
_entity.pdbx_description
1 polymer ?
#
loop_
_entity_poly.entity_id
_entity_poly.type
_entity_poly.pdbx_seq_one_letter_code
_entity_poly.pdbx_strand_id
1 'polypeptide(L)'
;MQKLENRCDLLLTQHQKWMASVTRFIVAHGMGSPHLHGYHRLTLAHFFLPEKGTIISVAPQGLYQVVNPATPPFIPAIQEGLMTSIQ
;
A
#
# COMPACT_ATOMS: atom_id res chain seq x y z
N MET A 1 12.91 -11.93 14.38
CA MET A 1 12.12 -10.96 13.59
C MET A 1 12.54 -10.89 12.12
N GLN A 2 13.82 -10.69 11.78
CA GLN A 2 14.29 -10.49 10.38
C GLN A 2 13.71 -11.41 9.30
N LYS A 3 13.63 -12.74 9.55
CA LYS A 3 13.06 -13.67 8.56
C LYS A 3 11.57 -13.40 8.28
N LEU A 4 10.82 -12.93 9.28
CA LEU A 4 9.40 -12.58 9.12
C LEU A 4 9.25 -11.24 8.38
N GLU A 5 10.05 -10.24 8.74
CA GLU A 5 10.11 -8.94 8.05
C GLU A 5 10.42 -9.13 6.57
N ASN A 6 11.46 -9.90 6.24
CA ASN A 6 11.83 -10.21 4.84
C ASN A 6 10.69 -10.90 4.07
N ARG A 7 9.91 -11.77 4.72
CA ARG A 7 8.75 -12.42 4.10
C ARG A 7 7.61 -11.43 3.89
N CYS A 8 7.34 -10.56 4.86
CA CYS A 8 6.32 -9.52 4.74
C CYS A 8 6.70 -8.49 3.68
N ASP A 9 7.97 -8.12 3.55
CA ASP A 9 8.49 -7.22 2.51
C ASP A 9 8.36 -7.83 1.11
N LEU A 10 8.65 -9.12 0.98
CA LEU A 10 8.46 -9.83 -0.29
C LEU A 10 6.97 -9.85 -0.67
N LEU A 11 6.09 -10.20 0.27
CA LEU A 11 4.64 -10.21 0.05
C LEU A 11 4.10 -8.82 -0.29
N LEU A 12 4.57 -7.79 0.41
CA LEU A 12 4.25 -6.40 0.16
C LEU A 12 4.64 -6.00 -1.26
N THR A 13 5.87 -6.32 -1.67
CA THR A 13 6.38 -6.02 -3.01
C THR A 13 5.56 -6.72 -4.10
N GLN A 14 5.24 -8.01 -3.91
CA GLN A 14 4.44 -8.77 -4.88
C GLN A 14 3.02 -8.26 -4.98
N HIS A 15 2.39 -7.95 -3.84
CA HIS A 15 1.03 -7.43 -3.82
C HIS A 15 0.95 -6.03 -4.46
N GLN A 16 1.90 -5.14 -4.17
CA GLN A 16 1.94 -3.82 -4.81
C GLN A 16 2.08 -3.92 -6.33
N LYS A 17 2.93 -4.83 -6.83
CA LYS A 17 3.05 -5.07 -8.28
C LYS A 17 1.74 -5.56 -8.89
N TRP A 18 1.07 -6.51 -8.23
CA TRP A 18 -0.20 -7.03 -8.69
C TRP A 18 -1.29 -5.95 -8.72
N MET A 19 -1.48 -5.21 -7.62
CA MET A 19 -2.46 -4.12 -7.55
C MET A 19 -2.17 -2.99 -8.54
N ALA A 20 -0.90 -2.69 -8.80
CA ALA A 20 -0.51 -1.72 -9.81
C ALA A 20 -0.95 -2.14 -11.22
N SER A 21 -0.80 -3.42 -11.55
CA SER A 21 -1.25 -3.95 -12.83
C SER A 21 -2.77 -3.93 -12.97
N VAL A 22 -3.49 -4.33 -11.92
CA VAL A 22 -4.97 -4.25 -11.89
C VAL A 22 -5.45 -2.81 -12.02
N THR A 23 -4.82 -1.87 -11.30
CA THR A 23 -5.19 -0.46 -11.35
C THR A 23 -4.95 0.15 -12.71
N ARG A 24 -3.80 -0.15 -13.34
CA ARG A 24 -3.52 0.27 -14.72
C ARG A 24 -4.57 -0.24 -15.70
N PHE A 25 -4.98 -1.49 -15.56
CA PHE A 25 -6.06 -2.07 -16.38
C PHE A 25 -7.39 -1.31 -16.19
N ILE A 26 -7.81 -1.10 -14.95
CA ILE A 26 -9.06 -0.37 -14.63
C ILE A 26 -9.03 1.06 -15.22
N VAL A 27 -7.92 1.79 -15.06
CA VAL A 27 -7.78 3.15 -15.57
C VAL A 27 -7.76 3.18 -17.10
N ALA A 28 -7.01 2.29 -17.75
CA ALA A 28 -6.93 2.21 -19.21
C ALA A 28 -8.29 1.93 -19.88
N HIS A 29 -9.19 1.24 -19.18
CA HIS A 29 -10.54 0.96 -19.65
C HIS A 29 -11.59 1.98 -19.17
N GLY A 30 -11.18 3.10 -18.57
CA GLY A 30 -12.09 4.16 -18.10
C GLY A 30 -12.99 3.74 -16.94
N MET A 31 -12.67 2.64 -16.26
CA MET A 31 -13.47 2.06 -15.17
C MET A 31 -13.12 2.64 -13.79
N GLY A 32 -12.14 3.55 -13.71
CA GLY A 32 -11.72 4.16 -12.45
C GLY A 32 -10.96 5.47 -12.65
N SER A 33 -10.83 6.22 -11.56
CA SER A 33 -10.12 7.50 -11.55
C SER A 33 -8.62 7.31 -11.88
N PRO A 34 -7.98 8.23 -12.61
CA PRO A 34 -6.53 8.23 -12.83
C PRO A 34 -5.70 8.16 -11.54
N HIS A 35 -6.28 8.59 -10.41
CA HIS A 35 -5.63 8.60 -9.10
C HIS A 35 -5.92 7.36 -8.25
N LEU A 36 -6.61 6.34 -8.78
CA LEU A 36 -6.93 5.08 -8.08
C LEU A 36 -5.66 4.41 -7.50
N HIS A 37 -4.51 4.69 -8.11
CA HIS A 37 -3.23 4.14 -7.72
C HIS A 37 -2.79 4.49 -6.29
N GLY A 38 -3.20 5.67 -5.80
CA GLY A 38 -2.90 6.11 -4.44
C GLY A 38 -3.67 5.35 -3.37
N TYR A 39 -4.83 4.78 -3.69
CA TYR A 39 -5.75 4.24 -2.69
C TYR A 39 -5.43 2.82 -2.24
N HIS A 40 -4.62 2.06 -2.98
CA HIS A 40 -4.29 0.68 -2.68
C HIS A 40 -2.92 0.49 -2.01
N ARG A 41 -2.36 1.56 -1.44
CA ARG A 41 -1.02 1.51 -0.85
C ARG A 41 -1.02 0.67 0.43
N LEU A 42 -0.32 -0.45 0.38
CA LEU A 42 -0.03 -1.27 1.55
C LEU A 42 1.30 -0.84 2.18
N THR A 43 1.42 -1.06 3.49
CA THR A 43 2.64 -0.85 4.27
C THR A 43 2.94 -2.06 5.14
N LEU A 44 4.20 -2.21 5.52
CA LEU A 44 4.56 -3.03 6.66
C LEU A 44 4.10 -2.30 7.93
N ALA A 45 3.20 -2.93 8.68
CA ALA A 45 2.54 -2.38 9.84
C ALA A 45 2.97 -3.13 11.10
N HIS A 46 3.26 -2.37 12.15
CA HIS A 46 3.55 -2.88 13.49
C HIS A 46 2.35 -2.60 14.38
N PHE A 47 1.51 -3.61 14.61
CA PHE A 47 0.35 -3.49 15.48
C PHE A 47 0.69 -3.95 16.89
N PHE A 48 0.35 -3.14 17.89
CA PHE A 48 0.44 -3.57 19.28
C PHE A 48 -0.88 -4.22 19.71
N LEU A 49 -0.85 -5.51 20.03
CA LEU A 49 -1.99 -6.22 20.60
C LEU A 49 -1.72 -6.45 22.10
N PRO A 50 -2.60 -6.01 23.02
CA PRO A 50 -2.36 -6.08 24.46
C PRO A 50 -1.94 -7.47 24.97
N GLU A 51 -2.51 -8.54 24.41
CA GLU A 51 -2.24 -9.92 24.84
C GLU A 51 -1.08 -10.59 24.10
N LYS A 52 -0.62 -10.01 22.98
CA LYS A 52 0.34 -10.66 22.05
C LYS A 52 1.60 -9.83 21.79
N GLY A 53 1.65 -8.60 22.29
CA GLY A 53 2.72 -7.65 21.99
C GLY A 53 2.67 -7.17 20.55
N THR A 54 3.83 -6.76 20.01
CA THR A 54 3.94 -6.24 18.65
C THR A 54 3.86 -7.35 17.60
N ILE A 55 2.92 -7.21 16.68
CA ILE A 55 2.73 -8.06 15.51
C ILE A 55 3.11 -7.29 14.26
N ILE A 56 3.86 -7.94 13.38
CA ILE A 56 4.25 -7.42 12.07
C ILE A 56 3.27 -7.98 11.03
N SER A 57 2.64 -7.12 10.25
CA SER A 57 1.69 -7.51 9.20
C SER A 57 1.75 -6.56 8.01
N VAL A 58 1.19 -6.99 6.87
CA VAL A 58 0.94 -6.09 5.73
C VAL A 58 -0.49 -5.56 5.86
N ALA A 59 -0.67 -4.24 5.83
CA ALA A 59 -1.97 -3.61 5.97
C ALA A 59 -2.15 -2.39 5.05
N PRO A 60 -3.40 -1.99 4.73
CA PRO A 60 -3.66 -0.71 4.10
C PRO A 60 -3.05 0.43 4.92
N GLN A 61 -2.29 1.31 4.27
CA GLN A 61 -1.59 2.40 4.95
C GLN A 61 -2.57 3.31 5.74
N GLY A 62 -3.74 3.59 5.17
CA GLY A 62 -4.78 4.37 5.86
C GLY A 62 -5.28 3.69 7.13
N LEU A 63 -5.48 2.37 7.11
CA LEU A 63 -5.86 1.62 8.31
C LEU A 63 -4.76 1.66 9.37
N TYR A 64 -3.50 1.52 8.96
CA TYR A 64 -2.36 1.58 9.89
C TYR A 64 -2.27 2.94 10.60
N GLN A 65 -2.58 4.04 9.91
CA GLN A 65 -2.58 5.39 10.46
C GLN A 65 -3.72 5.64 11.44
N VAL A 66 -4.91 5.10 11.18
CA VAL A 66 -6.04 5.18 12.13
C VAL A 66 -5.67 4.52 13.46
N VAL A 67 -4.97 3.40 13.41
CA VAL A 67 -4.55 2.66 14.60
C VAL A 67 -3.31 3.30 15.26
N ASN A 68 -2.45 3.97 14.47
CA ASN A 68 -1.20 4.56 14.94
C ASN A 68 -1.12 6.04 14.51
N PRO A 69 -1.78 6.97 15.23
CA PRO A 69 -1.88 8.38 14.82
C PRO A 69 -0.55 9.15 14.85
N ALA A 70 0.49 8.61 15.50
CA ALA A 70 1.85 9.13 15.42
C ALA A 70 2.55 8.82 14.07
N THR A 71 1.95 7.97 13.24
CA THR A 71 2.44 7.67 11.89
C THR A 71 2.12 8.86 10.98
N PRO A 72 3.08 9.38 10.20
CA PRO A 72 2.84 10.49 9.28
C PRO A 72 1.63 10.22 8.37
N PRO A 73 0.78 11.24 8.11
CA PRO A 73 -0.42 11.08 7.29
C PRO A 73 -0.06 10.61 5.88
N PHE A 74 -0.91 9.74 5.32
CA PHE A 74 -0.71 9.25 3.97
C PHE A 74 -1.15 10.35 3.04
N ILE A 75 -0.16 11.00 2.42
CA ILE A 75 -0.41 11.85 1.26
C ILE A 75 -0.28 10.90 0.07
N PRO A 76 -1.37 10.62 -0.67
CA PRO A 76 -1.25 9.93 -1.93
C PRO A 76 -0.26 10.71 -2.77
N ALA A 77 0.89 10.10 -3.07
CA ALA A 77 1.76 10.68 -4.08
C ALA A 77 0.92 10.73 -5.35
N ILE A 78 0.52 11.93 -5.79
CA ILE A 78 0.12 12.15 -7.16
C ILE A 78 1.40 11.84 -7.95
N GLN A 79 1.56 10.58 -8.35
CA GLN A 79 2.70 10.21 -9.17
C GLN A 79 2.50 10.91 -10.52
N GLU A 80 3.26 11.98 -10.74
CA GLU A 80 3.39 12.66 -12.03
C GLU A 80 3.83 11.69 -13.16
N GLY A 81 4.21 10.45 -12.83
CA GLY A 81 4.68 9.42 -13.76
C GLY A 81 3.61 8.61 -14.50
N LEU A 82 2.31 8.92 -14.39
CA LEU A 82 1.27 8.27 -15.22
C LEU A 82 0.77 9.16 -16.37
N MET A 83 1.45 10.28 -16.67
CA MET A 83 1.12 11.14 -17.82
C MET A 83 1.94 10.82 -19.08
N THR A 84 2.84 9.83 -19.06
CA THR A 84 3.76 9.56 -20.18
C THR A 84 3.52 8.26 -20.96
N SER A 85 2.37 7.59 -20.80
CA SER A 85 2.09 6.33 -21.52
C SER A 85 0.83 6.36 -22.39
N ILE A 86 0.38 7.55 -22.81
CA ILE A 86 -0.56 7.70 -23.91
C ILE A 86 0.10 8.59 -24.96
N GLN A 87 0.98 7.99 -25.77
CA GLN A 87 1.35 8.47 -27.10
C GLN A 87 1.31 7.27 -28.04
#